data_AF-A0A957J8U3-F1
#
_entry.id   AF-A0A957J8U3-F1
#
_cell.length_a   1.000
_cell.length_b   1.000
_cell.length_c   1.000
_cell.angle_alpha   90.00
_cell.angle_beta   90.00
_cell.angle_gamma   90.00
#
_symmetry.space_group_name_H-M   'P 1'
#
loop_
_entity.id
_entity.type
_entity.pdbx_description
1 polymer ?
#
loop_
_entity_poly.entity_id
_entity_poly.type
_entity_poly.pdbx_seq_one_letter_code
_entity_poly.pdbx_strand_id
1 'polypeptide(L)'
;AWDSPEFDRIEMLKPVFYRNKGAYLIGRIRCRNRIAPIIFALVNREDGVFVDSLLLNESEASMVFSFTRSYFHVDAACPGEVVGFLKSIMPLKPLAELYTAIGYNKHGKTVLYRALYRHLGNSTDRFQIAPGAKGMVMTVFTLPSLDIVFKIIKDRFAPPKTSTRREVMERYRLVFQADRVGRMVDAQEFENLSF
;
A
#
# COMPACT_ATOMS: atom_id res chain seq x y z
N ALA A 1 -15.87 15.90 -36.19
CA ALA A 1 -16.90 16.26 -35.21
C ALA A 1 -16.53 15.60 -33.90
N TRP A 2 -16.20 16.39 -32.87
CA TRP A 2 -15.78 15.94 -31.54
C TRP A 2 -17.01 15.88 -30.59
N ASP A 3 -18.18 15.54 -31.12
CA ASP A 3 -19.47 15.87 -30.50
C ASP A 3 -20.10 14.72 -29.69
N SER A 4 -19.29 13.86 -29.11
CA SER A 4 -19.78 12.90 -28.11
C SER A 4 -18.64 12.59 -27.14
N PRO A 5 -18.74 12.95 -25.85
CA PRO A 5 -17.72 12.52 -24.91
C PRO A 5 -17.74 10.99 -24.88
N GLU A 6 -16.61 10.34 -25.16
CA GLU A 6 -16.44 8.88 -25.15
C GLU A 6 -16.57 8.26 -23.72
N PHE A 7 -17.15 9.00 -22.77
CA PHE A 7 -17.36 8.64 -21.38
C PHE A 7 -18.69 9.20 -20.85
N ASP A 8 -19.33 8.47 -19.93
CA ASP A 8 -20.65 8.82 -19.38
C ASP A 8 -20.54 9.92 -18.33
N ARG A 9 -19.55 9.82 -17.44
CA ARG A 9 -19.29 10.81 -16.38
C ARG A 9 -17.92 10.63 -15.74
N ILE A 10 -17.46 11.71 -15.12
CA ILE A 10 -16.29 11.73 -14.24
C ILE A 10 -16.79 11.90 -12.80
N GLU A 11 -16.29 11.06 -11.90
CA GLU A 11 -16.57 11.13 -10.47
C GLU A 11 -15.27 11.42 -9.74
N MET A 12 -15.24 12.49 -8.94
CA MET A 12 -14.08 12.88 -8.15
C MET A 12 -14.34 12.64 -6.66
N LEU A 13 -13.36 12.12 -5.94
CA LEU A 13 -13.35 12.17 -4.49
C LEU A 13 -13.22 13.63 -4.04
N LYS A 14 -14.06 14.03 -3.09
CA LYS A 14 -13.97 15.35 -2.44
C LYS A 14 -12.64 15.58 -1.69
N PRO A 15 -12.12 14.62 -0.90
CA PRO A 15 -10.90 14.88 -0.15
C PRO A 15 -9.67 14.87 -1.05
N VAL A 16 -8.73 15.76 -0.73
CA VAL A 16 -7.41 15.83 -1.37
C VAL A 16 -6.44 14.91 -0.62
N PHE A 17 -5.63 14.18 -1.37
CA PHE A 17 -4.67 13.24 -0.82
C PHE A 17 -3.30 13.91 -0.80
N TYR A 18 -2.74 14.18 0.37
CA TYR A 18 -1.44 14.84 0.51
C TYR A 18 -0.34 13.85 0.83
N ARG A 19 0.80 13.98 0.15
CA ARG A 19 2.01 13.21 0.48
C ARG A 19 3.24 14.01 0.09
N ASN A 20 4.13 14.22 1.06
CA ASN A 20 5.32 15.04 0.89
C ASN A 20 4.97 16.41 0.29
N LYS A 21 5.55 16.76 -0.86
CA LYS A 21 5.33 18.02 -1.57
C LYS A 21 4.19 17.95 -2.62
N GLY A 22 3.49 16.83 -2.70
CA GLY A 22 2.43 16.59 -3.69
C GLY A 22 1.05 16.56 -3.06
N ALA A 23 0.08 17.08 -3.81
CA ALA A 23 -1.35 16.90 -3.55
C ALA A 23 -1.97 16.14 -4.71
N TYR A 24 -2.89 15.22 -4.43
CA TYR A 24 -3.47 14.34 -5.44
C TYR A 24 -4.99 14.45 -5.40
N LEU A 25 -5.58 14.78 -6.54
CA LEU A 25 -7.03 14.71 -6.75
C LEU A 25 -7.33 13.38 -7.41
N ILE A 26 -8.16 12.57 -6.75
CA ILE A 26 -8.45 11.20 -7.17
C ILE A 26 -9.86 11.14 -7.73
N GLY A 27 -10.00 10.59 -8.93
CA GLY A 27 -11.29 10.35 -9.55
C GLY A 27 -11.30 9.09 -10.38
N ARG A 28 -12.45 8.87 -11.02
CA ARG A 28 -12.66 7.81 -12.00
C ARG A 28 -13.53 8.29 -13.15
N ILE A 29 -13.19 7.83 -14.34
CA ILE A 29 -13.96 8.00 -15.57
C ILE A 29 -14.81 6.74 -15.74
N ARG A 30 -16.11 6.90 -15.97
CA ARG A 30 -17.02 5.80 -16.29
C ARG A 30 -17.35 5.83 -17.78
N CYS A 31 -17.11 4.72 -18.46
CA CYS A 31 -17.44 4.51 -19.88
C CYS A 31 -18.19 3.18 -20.01
N ARG A 32 -19.53 3.22 -20.03
CA ARG A 32 -20.40 2.04 -19.99
C ARG A 32 -20.05 1.14 -18.80
N ASN A 33 -19.55 -0.06 -19.07
CA ASN A 33 -19.13 -1.05 -18.06
C ASN A 33 -17.64 -0.94 -17.69
N ARG A 34 -16.92 0.06 -18.21
CA ARG A 34 -15.50 0.27 -17.91
C ARG A 34 -15.32 1.41 -16.92
N ILE A 35 -14.37 1.25 -16.01
CA ILE A 35 -13.91 2.27 -15.07
C ILE A 35 -12.42 2.45 -15.33
N ALA A 36 -12.00 3.70 -15.49
CA ALA A 36 -10.59 4.09 -15.57
C ALA A 36 -10.29 5.11 -14.46
N PRO A 37 -9.12 5.07 -13.83
CA PRO A 37 -8.71 6.13 -12.91
C PRO A 37 -8.53 7.46 -13.66
N ILE A 38 -8.72 8.56 -12.93
CA ILE A 38 -8.23 9.88 -13.33
C ILE A 38 -7.62 10.54 -12.10
N ILE A 39 -6.29 10.63 -12.06
CA ILE A 39 -5.56 11.16 -10.92
C ILE A 39 -4.74 12.37 -11.37
N PHE A 40 -5.00 13.52 -10.76
CA PHE A 40 -4.20 14.73 -10.97
C PHE A 40 -3.14 14.79 -9.87
N ALA A 41 -1.87 14.76 -10.27
CA ALA A 41 -0.76 15.03 -9.37
C ALA A 41 -0.46 16.53 -9.41
N LEU A 42 -0.65 17.20 -8.28
CA LEU A 42 -0.44 18.63 -8.13
C LEU A 42 0.88 18.89 -7.42
N VAL A 43 1.58 19.92 -7.87
CA VAL A 43 2.80 20.44 -7.25
C VAL A 43 2.62 21.92 -6.94
N ASN A 44 3.16 22.36 -5.81
CA ASN A 44 3.23 23.77 -5.46
C ASN A 44 4.64 24.28 -5.77
N ARG A 45 4.73 25.28 -6.64
CA ARG A 45 5.95 25.99 -7.03
C ARG A 45 5.84 27.45 -6.59
N GLU A 46 6.90 28.25 -6.76
CA GLU A 46 6.89 29.67 -6.36
C GLU A 46 5.74 30.45 -7.02
N ASP A 47 5.39 30.12 -8.27
CA ASP A 47 4.34 30.78 -9.05
C ASP A 47 2.93 30.19 -8.83
N GLY A 48 2.77 29.25 -7.89
CA GLY A 48 1.47 28.66 -7.52
C GLY A 48 1.35 27.15 -7.73
N VAL A 49 0.10 26.67 -7.79
CA VAL A 49 -0.24 25.25 -7.90
C VAL A 49 -0.43 24.85 -9.34
N PHE A 50 0.29 23.81 -9.77
CA PHE A 50 0.24 23.28 -11.13
C PHE A 50 -0.11 21.80 -11.14
N VAL A 51 -0.81 21.37 -12.19
CA VAL A 51 -0.94 19.94 -12.51
C VAL A 51 0.37 19.50 -13.15
N ASP A 52 1.13 18.67 -12.42
CA ASP A 52 2.41 18.11 -12.89
C ASP A 52 2.19 16.92 -13.83
N SER A 53 1.17 16.11 -13.51
CA SER A 53 0.85 14.91 -14.30
C SER A 53 -0.62 14.51 -14.15
N LEU A 54 -1.12 13.82 -15.18
CA LEU A 54 -2.43 13.18 -15.22
C LEU A 54 -2.24 11.68 -15.42
N LEU A 55 -2.74 10.87 -14.49
CA LEU A 55 -2.62 9.41 -14.54
C LEU A 55 -3.98 8.80 -14.86
N LEU A 56 -4.02 7.93 -15.88
CA LEU A 56 -5.26 7.46 -16.50
C LEU A 56 -5.40 5.93 -16.55
N ASN A 57 -4.42 5.20 -16.05
CA ASN A 57 -4.47 3.74 -16.00
C ASN A 57 -4.27 3.15 -14.58
N GLU A 58 -4.74 1.92 -14.40
CA GLU A 58 -4.69 1.20 -13.12
C GLU A 58 -3.26 1.03 -12.59
N SER A 59 -2.30 0.76 -13.48
CA SER A 59 -0.90 0.55 -13.10
C SER A 59 -0.29 1.80 -12.46
N GLU A 60 -0.52 2.97 -13.06
CA GLU A 60 -0.09 4.26 -12.52
C GLU A 60 -0.78 4.58 -11.19
N ALA A 61 -2.09 4.36 -11.10
CA ALA A 61 -2.82 4.51 -9.84
C ALA A 61 -2.23 3.61 -8.75
N SER A 62 -1.99 2.33 -9.05
CA SER A 62 -1.40 1.37 -8.12
C SER A 62 0.00 1.80 -7.64
N MET A 63 0.82 2.38 -8.53
CA MET A 63 2.13 2.94 -8.16
C MET A 63 2.03 4.15 -7.22
N VAL A 64 1.02 5.01 -7.41
CA VAL A 64 0.75 6.14 -6.50
C VAL A 64 0.37 5.64 -5.11
N PHE A 65 -0.39 4.55 -5.00
CA PHE A 65 -0.80 3.95 -3.73
C PHE A 65 0.12 2.80 -3.27
N SER A 66 1.35 2.73 -3.77
CA SER A 66 2.30 1.66 -3.44
C SER A 66 2.63 1.60 -1.95
N PHE A 67 2.76 0.37 -1.41
CA PHE A 67 3.24 0.10 -0.05
C PHE A 67 4.70 0.56 0.18
N THR A 68 5.44 0.87 -0.90
CA THR A 68 6.80 1.43 -0.79
C THR A 68 6.83 2.94 -0.56
N ARG A 69 5.67 3.60 -0.55
CA ARG A 69 5.55 5.05 -0.31
C ARG A 69 4.98 5.32 1.07
N SER A 70 5.22 6.53 1.55
CA SER A 70 4.56 7.08 2.75
C SER A 70 3.05 7.11 2.56
N TYR A 71 2.31 7.00 3.66
CA TYR A 71 0.85 7.06 3.63
C TYR A 71 0.39 8.45 3.19
N PHE A 72 -0.77 8.51 2.57
CA PHE A 72 -1.46 9.76 2.33
C PHE A 72 -2.01 10.33 3.63
N HIS A 73 -1.91 11.65 3.76
CA HIS A 73 -2.73 12.42 4.67
C HIS A 73 -3.99 12.84 3.92
N VAL A 74 -5.14 12.34 4.37
CA VAL A 74 -6.43 12.57 3.71
C VAL A 74 -7.51 12.74 4.77
N ASP A 75 -8.34 13.77 4.61
CA ASP A 75 -9.51 14.00 5.46
C ASP A 75 -10.66 13.11 4.99
N ALA A 76 -10.70 11.88 5.53
CA ALA A 76 -11.68 10.86 5.16
C ALA A 76 -12.69 10.65 6.30
N ALA A 77 -13.80 11.40 6.30
CA ALA A 77 -14.87 11.24 7.28
C ALA A 77 -15.45 9.81 7.31
N CYS A 78 -15.57 9.17 6.14
CA CYS A 78 -15.95 7.77 5.99
C CYS A 78 -14.85 6.99 5.24
N PRO A 79 -13.86 6.40 5.93
CA PRO A 79 -12.74 5.71 5.28
C PRO A 79 -13.16 4.54 4.40
N GLY A 80 -14.25 3.86 4.74
CA GLY A 80 -14.78 2.74 3.96
C GLY A 80 -15.25 3.16 2.56
N GLU A 81 -15.88 4.32 2.42
CA GLU A 81 -16.29 4.86 1.13
C GLU A 81 -15.09 5.24 0.26
N VAL A 82 -14.08 5.88 0.86
CA VAL A 82 -12.83 6.21 0.17
C VAL A 82 -12.13 4.94 -0.32
N VAL A 83 -12.00 3.92 0.55
CA VAL A 83 -11.40 2.63 0.17
C VAL A 83 -12.23 1.92 -0.89
N GLY A 84 -13.57 1.95 -0.81
CA GLY A 84 -14.46 1.39 -1.83
C GLY A 84 -14.29 2.07 -3.19
N PHE A 85 -14.14 3.40 -3.19
CA PHE A 85 -13.83 4.16 -4.40
C PHE A 85 -12.47 3.77 -4.97
N LEU A 86 -11.42 3.76 -4.15
CA LEU A 86 -10.08 3.35 -4.56
C LEU A 86 -10.06 1.91 -5.10
N LYS A 87 -10.82 1.00 -4.50
CA LYS A 87 -10.96 -0.40 -4.96
C LYS A 87 -11.59 -0.50 -6.34
N SER A 88 -12.45 0.45 -6.73
CA SER A 88 -13.05 0.47 -8.07
C SER A 88 -12.09 0.85 -9.18
N ILE A 89 -11.02 1.61 -8.86
CA ILE A 89 -9.98 2.01 -9.81
C ILE A 89 -8.70 1.18 -9.70
N MET A 90 -8.54 0.43 -8.61
CA MET A 90 -7.43 -0.50 -8.36
C MET A 90 -8.00 -1.85 -7.85
N PRO A 91 -8.75 -2.59 -8.68
CA PRO A 91 -9.46 -3.81 -8.28
C PRO A 91 -8.54 -4.91 -7.77
N LEU A 92 -7.29 -4.99 -8.20
CA LEU A 92 -6.36 -6.02 -7.73
C LEU A 92 -5.68 -5.67 -6.39
N LYS A 93 -5.72 -4.40 -5.96
CA LYS A 93 -5.01 -3.98 -4.75
C LYS A 93 -5.71 -4.48 -3.47
N PRO A 94 -5.02 -5.15 -2.53
CA PRO A 94 -5.64 -5.66 -1.31
C PRO A 94 -6.28 -4.55 -0.47
N LEU A 95 -7.42 -4.84 0.17
CA LEU A 95 -8.11 -3.85 1.02
C LEU A 95 -7.22 -3.36 2.17
N ALA A 96 -6.41 -4.25 2.75
CA ALA A 96 -5.46 -3.91 3.80
C ALA A 96 -4.43 -2.86 3.35
N GLU A 97 -3.96 -2.96 2.10
CA GLU A 97 -3.05 -1.96 1.52
C GLU A 97 -3.75 -0.64 1.27
N LEU A 98 -5.01 -0.64 0.81
CA LEU A 98 -5.75 0.59 0.59
C LEU A 98 -5.98 1.36 1.89
N TYR A 99 -6.40 0.68 2.97
CA TYR A 99 -6.53 1.31 4.30
C TYR A 99 -5.19 1.85 4.81
N THR A 100 -4.12 1.09 4.65
CA THR A 100 -2.77 1.51 5.01
C THR A 100 -2.35 2.75 4.21
N ALA A 101 -2.59 2.76 2.91
CA ALA A 101 -2.20 3.85 2.01
C ALA A 101 -2.90 5.18 2.33
N ILE A 102 -4.09 5.16 2.92
CA ILE A 102 -4.81 6.36 3.38
C ILE A 102 -4.55 6.72 4.86
N GLY A 103 -3.53 6.11 5.48
CA GLY A 103 -3.09 6.44 6.84
C GLY A 103 -3.76 5.62 7.96
N TYR A 104 -4.68 4.72 7.64
CA TYR A 104 -5.38 3.86 8.60
C TYR A 104 -4.65 2.53 8.83
N ASN A 105 -3.33 2.59 9.06
CA ASN A 105 -2.45 1.42 9.15
C ASN A 105 -2.86 0.39 10.22
N LYS A 106 -3.34 0.84 11.39
CA LYS A 106 -3.84 -0.06 12.45
C LYS A 106 -5.06 -0.85 11.99
N HIS A 107 -5.96 -0.21 11.25
CA HIS A 107 -7.11 -0.90 10.66
C HIS A 107 -6.68 -1.79 9.49
N GLY A 108 -5.76 -1.32 8.65
CA GLY A 108 -5.12 -2.09 7.60
C GLY A 108 -4.53 -3.41 8.12
N LYS A 109 -3.88 -3.38 9.30
CA LYS A 109 -3.40 -4.59 10.00
C LYS A 109 -4.51 -5.56 10.39
N THR A 110 -5.64 -5.05 10.89
CA THR A 110 -6.81 -5.89 11.20
C THR A 110 -7.37 -6.54 9.94
N VAL A 111 -7.46 -5.80 8.84
CA VAL A 111 -7.93 -6.31 7.55
C VAL A 111 -6.96 -7.34 6.97
N LEU A 112 -5.64 -7.11 7.09
CA LEU A 112 -4.61 -8.05 6.67
C LEU A 112 -4.71 -9.36 7.45
N TYR A 113 -4.86 -9.28 8.77
CA TYR A 113 -5.02 -10.45 9.62
C TYR A 113 -6.25 -11.28 9.25
N ARG A 114 -7.39 -10.61 9.00
CA ARG A 114 -8.61 -11.29 8.52
C ARG A 114 -8.42 -11.96 7.16
N ALA A 115 -7.68 -11.31 6.25
CA ALA A 115 -7.36 -11.88 4.95
C ALA A 115 -6.47 -13.12 5.08
N LEU A 116 -5.47 -13.09 5.96
CA LEU A 116 -4.62 -14.24 6.27
C LEU A 116 -5.42 -15.41 6.82
N TYR A 117 -6.28 -15.21 7.82
CA TYR A 117 -7.10 -16.29 8.38
C TYR A 117 -8.06 -16.88 7.35
N ARG A 118 -8.64 -16.05 6.49
CA ARG A 118 -9.46 -16.52 5.37
C ARG A 118 -8.64 -17.37 4.39
N HIS A 119 -7.41 -16.96 4.09
CA HIS A 119 -6.49 -17.73 3.24
C HIS A 119 -6.17 -19.09 3.83
N LEU A 120 -5.83 -19.14 5.12
CA LEU A 120 -5.53 -20.38 5.83
C LEU A 120 -6.74 -21.33 5.88
N GLY A 121 -7.96 -20.81 6.00
CA GLY A 121 -9.18 -21.62 6.00
C GLY A 121 -9.61 -22.14 4.63
N ASN A 122 -9.17 -21.50 3.54
CA ASN A 122 -9.67 -21.76 2.18
C ASN A 122 -8.58 -22.23 1.20
N SER A 123 -7.35 -22.43 1.65
CA SER A 123 -6.23 -22.89 0.82
C SER A 123 -5.60 -24.14 1.42
N THR A 124 -4.91 -24.90 0.58
CA THR A 124 -4.04 -26.01 1.00
C THR A 124 -2.59 -25.58 1.13
N ASP A 125 -2.32 -24.27 1.09
CA ASP A 125 -0.96 -23.72 1.19
C ASP A 125 -0.33 -24.12 2.52
N ARG A 126 0.96 -24.44 2.46
CA ARG A 126 1.77 -24.69 3.65
C ARG A 126 2.80 -23.61 3.78
N PHE A 127 3.08 -23.22 5.03
CA PHE A 127 4.18 -22.32 5.30
C PHE A 127 5.49 -22.94 4.82
N GLN A 128 6.24 -22.17 4.04
CA GLN A 128 7.53 -22.57 3.50
C GLN A 128 8.53 -21.42 3.61
N ILE A 129 9.82 -21.75 3.66
CA ILE A 129 10.87 -20.74 3.61
C ILE A 129 10.73 -19.94 2.30
N ALA A 130 10.79 -18.61 2.40
CA ALA A 130 10.68 -17.75 1.24
C ALA A 130 11.87 -18.02 0.29
N PRO A 131 11.62 -18.10 -1.03
CA PRO A 131 12.68 -18.33 -2.00
C PRO A 131 13.73 -17.21 -1.96
N GLY A 132 15.00 -17.58 -2.11
CA GLY A 132 16.13 -16.65 -2.11
C GLY A 132 17.23 -17.02 -1.11
N ALA A 133 18.18 -16.10 -0.91
CA ALA A 133 19.30 -16.31 -0.01
C ALA A 133 18.83 -16.32 1.46
N LYS A 134 19.26 -17.33 2.22
CA LYS A 134 18.95 -17.43 3.64
C LYS A 134 19.58 -16.28 4.41
N GLY A 135 18.74 -15.46 5.05
CA GLY A 135 19.20 -14.32 5.84
C GLY A 135 20.02 -14.74 7.07
N MET A 136 21.03 -13.94 7.43
CA MET A 136 21.84 -14.16 8.64
C MET A 136 21.11 -13.71 9.93
N VAL A 137 20.22 -12.72 9.81
CA VAL A 137 19.54 -12.04 10.94
C VAL A 137 18.06 -12.41 11.05
N MET A 138 17.38 -12.59 9.91
CA MET A 138 15.96 -12.90 9.85
C MET A 138 15.74 -14.32 9.31
N THR A 139 14.73 -15.01 9.83
CA THR A 139 14.10 -16.14 9.15
C THR A 139 12.87 -15.61 8.42
N VAL A 140 12.77 -15.92 7.13
CA VAL A 140 11.70 -15.42 6.26
C VAL A 140 10.95 -16.61 5.67
N PHE A 141 9.62 -16.60 5.80
CA PHE A 141 8.74 -17.65 5.30
C PHE A 141 7.46 -17.04 4.73
N THR A 142 6.69 -17.82 3.97
CA THR A 142 5.52 -17.36 3.21
C THR A 142 4.54 -18.51 2.97
N LEU A 143 3.38 -18.17 2.41
CA LEU A 143 2.42 -19.10 1.81
C LEU A 143 2.47 -18.86 0.28
N PRO A 144 2.65 -19.89 -0.56
CA PRO A 144 2.92 -19.72 -1.99
C PRO A 144 1.97 -18.80 -2.75
N SER A 145 0.67 -18.82 -2.43
CA SER A 145 -0.36 -18.03 -3.12
C SER A 145 -0.76 -16.75 -2.37
N LEU A 146 -0.02 -16.38 -1.32
CA LEU A 146 -0.24 -15.15 -0.56
C LEU A 146 0.92 -14.17 -0.79
N ASP A 147 0.60 -12.98 -1.29
CA ASP A 147 1.59 -11.94 -1.65
C ASP A 147 2.20 -11.21 -0.43
N ILE A 148 2.55 -11.93 0.63
CA ILE A 148 3.24 -11.42 1.81
C ILE A 148 4.35 -12.38 2.27
N VAL A 149 5.33 -11.84 2.99
CA VAL A 149 6.34 -12.63 3.70
C VAL A 149 6.29 -12.34 5.18
N PHE A 150 6.45 -13.39 5.98
CA PHE A 150 6.62 -13.30 7.42
C PHE A 150 8.11 -13.23 7.72
N LYS A 151 8.50 -12.32 8.60
CA LYS A 151 9.89 -12.15 9.02
C LYS A 151 9.99 -12.25 10.53
N ILE A 152 10.77 -13.21 11.02
CA ILE A 152 11.07 -13.38 12.44
C ILE A 152 12.55 -13.09 12.66
N ILE A 153 12.86 -12.25 13.65
CA ILE A 153 14.24 -12.00 14.08
C ILE A 153 14.75 -13.26 14.77
N LYS A 154 15.86 -13.82 14.31
CA LYS A 154 16.45 -15.03 14.89
C LYS A 154 16.91 -14.79 16.33
N ASP A 155 16.95 -15.86 17.12
CA ASP A 155 17.48 -15.78 18.49
C ASP A 155 19.00 -15.59 18.51
N ARG A 156 19.70 -16.16 17.52
CA ARG A 156 21.14 -16.02 17.32
C ARG A 156 21.45 -15.62 15.89
N PHE A 157 22.27 -14.59 15.71
CA PHE A 157 22.70 -14.12 14.40
C PHE A 157 23.94 -14.86 13.93
N ALA A 158 24.00 -15.17 12.64
CA ALA A 158 25.17 -15.82 12.06
C ALA A 158 26.36 -14.83 11.98
N PRO A 159 27.61 -15.28 12.24
CA PRO A 159 28.79 -14.49 11.95
C PRO A 159 28.80 -14.04 10.48
N PRO A 160 29.30 -12.84 10.16
CA PRO A 160 30.01 -11.89 11.03
C PRO A 160 29.08 -10.85 11.70
N LYS A 161 27.76 -11.09 11.78
CA LYS A 161 26.82 -10.09 12.29
C LYS A 161 26.98 -9.90 13.81
N THR A 162 27.32 -8.68 14.21
CA THR A 162 27.49 -8.26 15.61
C THR A 162 26.29 -7.47 16.16
N SER A 163 25.28 -7.21 15.32
CA SER A 163 24.11 -6.42 15.71
C SER A 163 23.25 -7.15 16.76
N THR A 164 22.43 -6.39 17.48
CA THR A 164 21.48 -6.94 18.46
C THR A 164 20.05 -6.98 17.93
N ARG A 165 19.18 -7.79 18.56
CA ARG A 165 17.73 -7.79 18.28
C ARG A 165 17.13 -6.39 18.41
N ARG A 166 17.52 -5.65 19.45
CA ARG A 166 17.06 -4.27 19.71
C ARG A 166 17.41 -3.34 18.55
N GLU A 167 18.65 -3.39 18.08
CA GLU A 167 19.09 -2.58 16.93
C GLU A 167 18.29 -2.92 15.66
N VAL A 168 18.00 -4.20 15.41
CA VAL A 168 17.15 -4.60 14.28
C VAL A 168 15.76 -3.99 14.42
N MET A 169 15.13 -4.10 15.59
CA MET A 169 13.81 -3.51 15.84
C MET A 169 13.82 -1.98 15.68
N GLU A 170 14.86 -1.30 16.15
CA GLU A 170 15.05 0.15 15.98
C GLU A 170 15.15 0.53 14.50
N ARG A 171 15.84 -0.27 13.67
CA ARG A 171 15.88 -0.04 12.22
C ARG A 171 14.52 -0.21 11.56
N TYR A 172 13.72 -1.20 11.95
CA TYR A 172 12.34 -1.33 11.45
C TYR A 172 11.48 -0.13 11.86
N ARG A 173 11.60 0.34 13.11
CA ARG A 173 10.89 1.55 13.60
C ARG A 173 11.31 2.81 12.84
N LEU A 174 12.61 2.97 12.58
CA LEU A 174 13.14 4.08 11.78
C LEU A 174 12.50 4.10 10.38
N VAL A 175 12.48 2.95 9.69
CA VAL A 175 11.89 2.83 8.34
C VAL A 175 10.38 3.09 8.36
N PHE A 176 9.70 2.66 9.42
CA PHE A 176 8.27 2.91 9.58
C PHE A 176 7.95 4.41 9.74
N GLN A 177 8.78 5.15 10.46
CA GLN A 177 8.61 6.59 10.71
C GLN A 177 9.16 7.49 9.59
N ALA A 178 10.14 7.01 8.82
CA ALA A 178 10.77 7.77 7.76
C ALA A 178 9.93 7.83 6.47
N ASP A 179 10.19 8.84 5.65
CA ASP A 179 9.68 8.84 4.28
C ASP A 179 10.33 7.71 3.48
N ARG A 180 9.50 6.77 3.01
CA ARG A 180 9.98 5.58 2.30
C ARG A 180 10.39 5.85 0.85
N VAL A 181 10.01 7.00 0.28
CA VAL A 181 10.38 7.48 -1.06
C VAL A 181 10.22 6.46 -2.22
N GLY A 182 9.42 5.41 -2.05
CA GLY A 182 9.26 4.34 -3.03
C GLY A 182 10.36 3.26 -3.01
N ARG A 183 11.29 3.32 -2.04
CA ARG A 183 12.49 2.45 -1.98
C ARG A 183 12.52 1.51 -0.78
N MET A 184 11.70 1.78 0.24
CA MET A 184 11.59 0.95 1.43
C MET A 184 10.19 0.37 1.54
N VAL A 185 10.09 -0.90 1.93
CA VAL A 185 8.83 -1.62 2.06
C VAL A 185 8.24 -1.36 3.45
N ASP A 186 6.95 -1.05 3.51
CA ASP A 186 6.23 -0.98 4.79
C ASP A 186 6.19 -2.35 5.50
N ALA A 187 6.25 -2.33 6.82
CA ALA A 187 6.28 -3.54 7.64
C ALA A 187 5.26 -3.42 8.78
N GLN A 188 4.44 -4.44 8.94
CA GLN A 188 3.48 -4.52 10.05
C GLN A 188 4.03 -5.45 11.13
N GLU A 189 4.32 -4.88 12.31
CA GLU A 189 4.75 -5.64 13.47
C GLU A 189 3.58 -6.42 14.07
N PHE A 190 3.76 -7.72 14.34
CA PHE A 190 2.81 -8.56 15.07
C PHE A 190 3.49 -9.15 16.31
N GLU A 191 2.75 -9.25 17.40
CA GLU A 191 3.18 -9.90 18.64
C GLU A 191 2.26 -11.10 18.90
N ASN A 192 2.83 -12.19 19.42
CA ASN A 192 2.10 -13.42 19.77
C ASN A 192 1.19 -13.95 18.64
N LEU A 193 1.68 -13.90 17.39
CA LEU A 193 0.94 -14.35 16.22
C LEU A 193 0.73 -15.87 16.27
N SER A 194 -0.53 -16.29 16.26
CA SER A 194 -0.93 -17.69 16.14
C SER A 194 -1.48 -17.99 14.75
N PHE A 195 -1.24 -19.20 14.27
CA PHE A 195 -1.72 -19.73 13.00
C PHE A 195 -2.58 -20.96 13.26
#